data_AF-J1H1U4-F1
#
_entry.id   AF-J1H1U4-F1
#
_cell.length_a   1.000
_cell.length_b   1.000
_cell.length_c   1.000
_cell.angle_alpha   90.00
_cell.angle_beta   90.00
_cell.angle_gamma   90.00
#
_symmetry.space_group_name_H-M   'P 1'
#
loop_
_entity.id
_entity.type
_entity.pdbx_description
1 polymer ?
#
loop_
_entity_poly.entity_id
_entity_poly.type
_entity_poly.pdbx_seq_one_letter_code
_entity_poly.pdbx_strand_id
1 'polypeptide(L)'
;MAEKKSFVLYTDSRPQWEKLTDEQAGRVIKAAFTYSDIGEAPNFEAFPMEDLMFSVLKAQLDRDATKWEVSKKARSEAGKKGAEARWNKDE
;
A
#
# COMPACT_ATOMS: atom_id res chain seq x y z
N MET A 1 2.05 7.92 -3.42
CA MET A 1 1.12 6.77 -3.24
C MET A 1 0.11 6.70 -4.38
N ALA A 2 -0.49 7.81 -4.79
CA ALA A 2 -1.47 7.95 -5.90
C ALA A 2 -1.29 7.09 -7.18
N GLU A 3 -0.07 6.77 -7.63
CA GLU A 3 0.10 5.89 -8.79
C GLU A 3 -0.30 4.43 -8.53
N LYS A 4 -0.18 3.96 -7.29
CA LYS A 4 -0.55 2.61 -6.90
C LYS A 4 -2.06 2.55 -6.64
N LYS A 5 -2.81 2.04 -7.62
CA LYS A 5 -4.29 2.02 -7.64
C LYS A 5 -4.94 1.04 -6.65
N SER A 6 -4.17 0.29 -5.88
CA SER A 6 -4.70 -0.71 -4.97
C SER A 6 -3.80 -0.95 -3.77
N PHE A 7 -4.41 -1.44 -2.69
CA PHE A 7 -3.74 -1.98 -1.53
C PHE A 7 -4.31 -3.36 -1.19
N VAL A 8 -3.57 -4.11 -0.38
CA VAL A 8 -3.94 -5.46 0.04
C VAL A 8 -4.18 -5.44 1.55
N LEU A 9 -5.26 -6.08 1.97
CA LEU A 9 -5.47 -6.42 3.37
C LEU A 9 -5.05 -7.87 3.58
N TYR A 10 -4.16 -8.08 4.55
CA TYR A 10 -3.64 -9.39 4.87
C TYR A 10 -4.49 -10.08 5.94
N THR A 11 -4.71 -11.38 5.77
CA THR A 11 -5.56 -12.18 6.67
C THR A 11 -4.96 -12.40 8.06
N ASP A 12 -3.67 -12.18 8.22
CA ASP A 12 -2.96 -12.19 9.51
C ASP A 12 -3.43 -11.06 10.46
N SER A 13 -3.96 -9.96 9.90
CA SER A 13 -4.55 -8.85 10.65
C SER A 13 -5.99 -9.10 11.08
N ARG A 14 -6.61 -10.21 10.66
CA ARG A 14 -8.01 -10.55 10.96
C ARG A 14 -8.35 -10.53 12.46
N PRO A 15 -7.55 -11.11 13.37
CA PRO A 15 -7.85 -11.08 14.80
C PRO A 15 -7.96 -9.68 15.40
N GLN A 16 -7.33 -8.68 14.77
CA GLN A 16 -7.39 -7.29 15.18
C GLN A 16 -8.62 -6.59 14.59
N TRP A 17 -9.02 -6.93 13.35
CA TRP A 17 -10.28 -6.46 12.76
C TRP A 17 -11.51 -6.96 13.53
N GLU A 18 -11.50 -8.19 14.03
CA GLU A 18 -12.60 -8.75 14.83
C GLU A 18 -12.80 -8.07 16.20
N LYS A 19 -11.86 -7.20 16.63
CA LYS A 19 -11.98 -6.39 17.85
C LYS A 19 -12.65 -5.04 17.62
N LEU A 20 -12.84 -4.64 16.38
CA LEU A 20 -13.47 -3.38 16.01
C LEU A 20 -14.97 -3.58 15.80
N THR A 21 -15.79 -2.56 16.14
CA THR A 21 -17.16 -2.50 15.60
C THR A 21 -17.12 -2.18 14.10
N ASP A 22 -18.23 -2.42 13.41
CA ASP A 22 -18.36 -2.11 11.99
C ASP A 22 -18.12 -0.62 11.71
N GLU A 23 -18.55 0.28 12.60
CA GLU A 23 -18.27 1.72 12.47
C GLU A 23 -16.78 2.03 12.59
N GLN A 24 -16.08 1.39 13.54
CA GLN A 24 -14.64 1.58 13.73
C GLN A 24 -13.87 1.03 12.52
N ALA A 25 -14.19 -0.19 12.09
CA ALA A 25 -13.60 -0.79 10.90
C ALA A 25 -13.84 0.07 9.65
N GLY A 26 -15.06 0.59 9.49
CA GLY A 26 -15.42 1.49 8.39
C GLY A 26 -14.57 2.78 8.39
N ARG A 27 -14.30 3.37 9.56
CA ARG A 27 -13.40 4.53 9.69
C ARG A 27 -11.97 4.19 9.27
N VAL A 28 -11.44 3.06 9.72
CA VAL A 28 -10.08 2.61 9.37
C VAL A 28 -9.95 2.31 7.87
N ILE A 29 -10.94 1.66 7.25
CA ILE A 29 -10.94 1.38 5.81
C ILE A 29 -10.96 2.69 5.00
N LYS A 30 -11.82 3.66 5.36
CA LYS A 30 -11.84 4.97 4.70
C LYS A 30 -10.51 5.70 4.83
N ALA A 31 -9.89 5.63 6.01
CA ALA A 31 -8.56 6.17 6.24
C ALA A 31 -7.48 5.52 5.36
N ALA A 32 -7.57 4.20 5.14
CA ALA A 32 -6.67 3.48 4.26
C ALA A 32 -6.76 3.99 2.81
N PHE A 33 -7.98 4.26 2.32
CA PHE A 33 -8.18 4.87 1.00
C PHE A 33 -7.56 6.25 0.91
N THR A 34 -7.84 7.14 1.86
CA THR A 34 -7.25 8.49 1.89
C THR A 34 -5.72 8.44 1.92
N TYR A 35 -5.14 7.60 2.77
CA TYR A 35 -3.70 7.44 2.86
C TYR A 35 -3.09 6.86 1.57
N SER A 36 -3.75 5.88 0.95
CA SER A 36 -3.30 5.29 -0.31
C SER A 36 -3.41 6.25 -1.48
N ASP A 37 -4.36 7.18 -1.47
CA ASP A 37 -4.56 8.14 -2.55
C ASP A 37 -3.59 9.33 -2.41
N ILE A 38 -3.70 10.08 -1.31
CA ILE A 38 -3.01 11.36 -1.12
C ILE A 38 -1.83 11.30 -0.15
N GLY A 39 -1.64 10.19 0.58
CA GLY A 39 -0.52 10.01 1.52
C GLY A 39 -0.75 10.65 2.89
N GLU A 40 -1.95 11.18 3.16
CA GLU A 40 -2.28 11.83 4.43
C GLU A 40 -2.90 10.84 5.41
N ALA A 41 -2.34 10.79 6.63
CA ALA A 41 -2.90 10.02 7.73
C ALA A 41 -4.03 10.84 8.39
N PRO A 42 -5.26 10.32 8.47
CA PRO A 42 -6.34 11.01 9.15
C PRO A 42 -6.10 11.05 10.67
N ASN A 43 -6.63 12.08 11.32
CA ASN A 43 -6.49 12.26 12.76
C ASN A 43 -7.44 11.31 13.53
N PHE A 44 -6.87 10.46 14.38
CA PHE A 44 -7.57 9.53 15.25
C PHE A 44 -7.37 9.83 16.75
N GLU A 45 -7.02 11.06 17.15
CA GLU A 45 -6.84 11.44 18.57
C GLU A 45 -8.03 11.09 19.47
N ALA A 46 -9.27 11.18 18.94
CA ALA A 46 -10.49 10.80 19.65
C ALA A 46 -10.85 9.30 19.55
N PHE A 47 -10.07 8.52 18.81
CA PHE A 47 -10.39 7.17 18.32
C PHE A 47 -9.19 6.22 18.49
N PRO A 48 -8.78 5.89 19.73
CA PRO A 48 -7.53 5.17 20.00
C PRO A 48 -7.47 3.75 19.41
N MET A 49 -8.61 3.08 19.26
CA MET A 49 -8.65 1.73 18.66
C MET A 49 -8.42 1.79 17.15
N GLU A 50 -9.03 2.78 16.50
CA GLU A 50 -8.83 3.06 15.09
C GLU A 50 -7.41 3.56 14.82
N ASP A 51 -6.84 4.39 15.70
CA ASP A 51 -5.45 4.85 15.59
C ASP A 51 -4.45 3.69 15.63
N LEU A 52 -4.62 2.77 16.59
CA LEU A 52 -3.79 1.59 16.72
C LEU A 52 -3.90 0.69 15.47
N MET A 53 -5.13 0.46 15.00
CA MET A 53 -5.37 -0.37 13.82
C MET A 53 -4.85 0.27 12.53
N PHE A 54 -5.05 1.58 12.39
CA PHE A 54 -4.52 2.33 11.27
C PHE A 54 -2.99 2.37 11.29
N SER A 55 -2.34 2.43 12.45
CA SER A 55 -0.88 2.35 12.56
C SER A 55 -0.31 1.03 12.02
N VAL A 56 -0.97 -0.10 12.33
CA VAL A 56 -0.62 -1.41 11.77
C VAL A 56 -0.80 -1.42 10.25
N LEU A 57 -1.95 -0.92 9.78
CA LEU A 57 -2.27 -0.87 8.36
C LEU A 57 -1.33 0.06 7.58
N LYS A 58 -1.00 1.22 8.13
CA LYS A 58 -0.04 2.18 7.55
C LYS A 58 1.32 1.53 7.33
N ALA A 59 1.83 0.80 8.32
CA ALA A 59 3.10 0.09 8.20
C ALA A 59 3.08 -0.97 7.07
N GLN A 60 1.93 -1.64 6.86
CA GLN A 60 1.75 -2.56 5.73
C GLN A 60 1.71 -1.81 4.38
N LEU A 61 0.94 -0.73 4.31
CA LEU A 61 0.82 0.10 3.10
C LEU A 61 2.19 0.67 2.66
N ASP A 62 2.98 1.17 3.60
CA ASP A 62 4.32 1.72 3.35
C ASP A 62 5.29 0.65 2.83
N ARG A 63 5.25 -0.55 3.43
CA ARG A 63 6.03 -1.71 2.97
C ARG A 63 5.66 -2.09 1.53
N ASP A 64 4.37 -2.16 1.25
CA ASP A 64 3.87 -2.53 -0.08
C ASP A 64 4.17 -1.47 -1.13
N ALA A 65 4.10 -0.20 -0.77
CA ALA A 65 4.50 0.91 -1.64
C ALA A 65 5.97 0.79 -2.02
N THR A 66 6.85 0.55 -1.03
CA THR A 66 8.28 0.35 -1.25
C THR A 66 8.54 -0.84 -2.18
N LYS A 67 7.89 -1.99 -1.90
CA LYS A 67 8.01 -3.19 -2.75
C LYS A 67 7.51 -2.95 -4.17
N TRP A 68 6.43 -2.19 -4.33
CA TRP A 68 5.88 -1.85 -5.64
C TRP A 68 6.85 -0.98 -6.45
N GLU A 69 7.43 0.05 -5.85
CA GLU A 69 8.41 0.93 -6.51
C GLU A 69 9.65 0.16 -6.97
N VAL A 70 10.20 -0.69 -6.11
CA VAL A 70 11.35 -1.55 -6.45
C VAL A 70 11.01 -2.46 -7.63
N SER A 71 9.84 -3.10 -7.59
CA SER A 71 9.39 -4.00 -8.66
C SER A 71 9.13 -3.25 -9.98
N LYS A 72 8.54 -2.04 -9.91
CA LYS A 72 8.29 -1.17 -11.06
C LYS A 72 9.61 -0.78 -11.73
N LYS A 73 10.60 -0.34 -10.95
CA LYS A 73 11.94 0.03 -11.44
C LYS A 73 12.65 -1.16 -12.09
N ALA A 74 12.71 -2.29 -11.39
CA ALA A 74 13.37 -3.50 -11.90
C ALA A 74 12.75 -3.99 -13.22
N ARG A 75 11.42 -3.96 -13.36
CA ARG A 75 10.72 -4.32 -14.60
C ARG A 75 11.00 -3.34 -15.73
N SER A 76 11.02 -2.03 -15.44
CA SER A 76 11.38 -1.01 -16.41
C SER A 76 12.80 -1.21 -16.95
N GLU A 77 13.77 -1.43 -16.06
CA GLU A 77 15.17 -1.70 -16.44
C GLU A 77 15.33 -2.99 -17.23
N ALA A 78 14.67 -4.08 -16.82
CA ALA A 78 14.68 -5.34 -17.55
C ALA A 78 14.07 -5.19 -18.96
N GLY A 79 12.99 -4.41 -19.10
CA GLY A 79 12.38 -4.10 -20.39
C GLY A 79 13.32 -3.32 -21.32
N LYS A 80 14.02 -2.31 -20.79
CA LYS A 80 15.03 -1.54 -21.54
C LYS A 80 16.18 -2.43 -22.03
N LYS A 81 16.78 -3.21 -21.12
CA LYS A 81 17.86 -4.17 -21.46
C LYS A 81 17.41 -5.20 -22.50
N GLY A 82 16.18 -5.69 -22.38
CA GLY A 82 15.60 -6.63 -23.34
C GLY A 82 15.43 -6.03 -24.73
N ALA A 83 15.02 -4.75 -24.83
CA ALA A 83 14.92 -4.04 -26.10
C ALA A 83 16.29 -3.78 -26.73
N GLU A 84 17.26 -3.28 -25.96
CA GLU A 84 18.64 -3.06 -26.40
C GLU A 84 19.29 -4.35 -26.93
N ALA A 85 19.17 -5.46 -26.20
CA ALA A 85 19.70 -6.76 -26.62
C ALA A 85 19.04 -7.33 -27.88
N ARG A 86 17.84 -6.84 -28.24
CA ARG A 86 17.11 -7.27 -29.44
C ARG A 86 17.55 -6.48 -30.67
N TRP A 87 17.88 -5.21 -30.51
CA TRP A 87 18.29 -4.31 -31.60
C TRP A 87 19.80 -4.29 -31.82
N ASN A 88 20.62 -4.56 -30.81
CA ASN A 88 22.08 -4.71 -30.95
C ASN A 88 22.51 -6.08 -31.52
N LYS A 89 21.59 -6.85 -32.12
CA LYS A 89 21.88 -8.13 -32.79
C LYS A 89 21.96 -8.01 -34.31
N ASP A 90 21.70 -6.83 -34.85
CA ASP A 90 21.74 -6.55 -36.30
C ASP A 90 23.04 -5.82 -36.75
N GLU A 91 24.07 -5.75 -35.89
CA GLU A 91 25.48 -5.42 -36.23
C GLU A 91 26.37 -6.67 -36.14
#